data_AF-A0A5Y7QW09-F1
#
_entry.id   AF-A0A5Y7QW09-F1
#
_cell.length_a   1.000
_cell.length_b   1.000
_cell.length_c   1.000
_cell.angle_alpha   90.00
_cell.angle_beta   90.00
_cell.angle_gamma   90.00
#
_symmetry.space_group_name_H-M   'P 1'
#
loop_
_entity.id
_entity.type
_entity.pdbx_description
1 polymer ?
#
loop_
_entity_poly.entity_id
_entity_poly.type
_entity_poly.pdbx_seq_one_letter_code
_entity_poly.pdbx_strand_id
1 'polypeptide(L)'
;NTGWIEHIRKQAAARVMKGVTLATRDMGNKVIAKGDYANPDALVQDARSSLLDEWYKDAPDLVVLLSRNLFNSLRLPFINAMSTTNPNTELMAGQLIVASHLIGGLPTYFAPFFPDNAMLITSFSNLSIYFQKGSLRRLMREEPEYNRIATYQSMNDAYVVEDYGKCALIEDLKFAPEPESATNAGAAA
;
A
#
# COMPACT_ATOMS: atom_id res chain seq x y z
N ASN A 1 -12.96 10.07 -13.99
CA ASN A 1 -11.55 10.13 -14.41
C ASN A 1 -10.89 8.81 -14.06
N THR A 2 -9.96 8.31 -14.87
CA THR A 2 -9.23 7.07 -14.58
C THR A 2 -8.04 7.42 -13.69
N GLY A 3 -7.88 6.75 -12.55
CA GLY A 3 -6.77 7.02 -11.63
C GLY A 3 -5.48 6.29 -12.03
N TRP A 4 -4.34 6.67 -11.43
CA TRP A 4 -3.03 6.08 -11.73
C TRP A 4 -3.00 4.55 -11.64
N ILE A 5 -3.60 3.97 -10.58
CA ILE A 5 -3.63 2.51 -10.39
C ILE A 5 -4.32 1.81 -11.56
N GLU A 6 -5.47 2.34 -12.01
CA GLU A 6 -6.22 1.78 -13.13
C GLU A 6 -5.47 1.95 -14.46
N HIS A 7 -4.72 3.04 -14.64
CA HIS A 7 -3.82 3.22 -15.78
C HIS A 7 -2.75 2.11 -15.82
N ILE A 8 -2.13 1.81 -14.67
CA ILE A 8 -1.11 0.75 -14.57
C ILE A 8 -1.74 -0.62 -14.88
N ARG A 9 -2.93 -0.93 -14.34
CA ARG A 9 -3.64 -2.19 -14.62
C ARG A 9 -3.90 -2.40 -16.12
N LYS A 10 -4.32 -1.34 -16.82
CA LYS A 10 -4.69 -1.45 -18.24
C LYS A 10 -3.49 -1.46 -19.18
N GLN A 11 -2.50 -0.61 -18.92
CA GLN A 11 -1.39 -0.38 -19.86
C GLN A 11 -0.16 -1.22 -19.55
N ALA A 12 0.01 -1.67 -18.31
CA ALA A 12 1.21 -2.36 -17.84
C ALA A 12 0.86 -3.53 -16.90
N ALA A 13 -0.01 -4.44 -17.36
CA ALA A 13 -0.44 -5.59 -16.57
C ALA A 13 0.73 -6.49 -16.09
N ALA A 14 1.83 -6.56 -16.84
CA ALA A 14 3.04 -7.30 -16.44
C ALA A 14 3.74 -6.73 -15.19
N ARG A 15 3.46 -5.46 -14.85
CA ARG A 15 3.99 -4.76 -13.67
C ARG A 15 3.05 -4.86 -12.45
N VAL A 16 1.97 -5.63 -12.60
CA VAL A 16 0.97 -5.83 -11.55
C VAL A 16 1.06 -7.26 -11.03
N MET A 17 1.44 -7.41 -9.77
CA MET A 17 1.43 -8.68 -9.06
C MET A 17 0.12 -8.78 -8.25
N LYS A 18 -0.65 -9.85 -8.48
CA LYS A 18 -1.97 -10.04 -7.85
C LYS A 18 -1.99 -11.29 -6.98
N GLY A 19 -2.80 -11.23 -5.93
CA GLY A 19 -3.16 -12.40 -5.11
C GLY A 19 -2.03 -12.86 -4.20
N VAL A 20 -1.15 -11.95 -3.80
CA VAL A 20 -0.02 -12.24 -2.93
C VAL A 20 -0.50 -12.54 -1.51
N THR A 21 -0.06 -13.66 -0.95
CA THR A 21 -0.32 -13.98 0.45
C THR A 21 0.89 -13.67 1.34
N LEU A 22 0.65 -12.88 2.38
CA LEU A 22 1.62 -12.66 3.46
C LEU A 22 1.41 -13.70 4.56
N ALA A 23 2.51 -14.17 5.13
CA ALA A 23 2.47 -15.03 6.30
C ALA A 23 1.80 -14.33 7.49
N THR A 24 0.85 -15.01 8.13
CA THR A 24 0.17 -14.50 9.32
C THR A 24 1.03 -14.76 10.54
N ARG A 25 1.18 -13.74 11.38
CA ARG A 25 2.00 -13.77 12.59
C ARG A 25 1.16 -13.54 13.82
N ASP A 26 1.45 -14.29 14.87
CA ASP A 26 0.88 -14.08 16.19
C ASP A 26 1.41 -12.77 16.82
N MET A 27 0.77 -12.31 17.88
CA MET A 27 1.18 -11.16 18.71
C MET A 27 2.58 -11.35 19.33
N GLY A 28 3.10 -12.58 19.36
CA GLY A 28 4.49 -12.91 19.71
C GLY A 28 5.46 -12.99 18.51
N ASN A 29 5.09 -12.49 17.34
CA ASN A 29 5.87 -12.48 16.09
C ASN A 29 6.29 -13.88 15.57
N LYS A 30 5.61 -14.93 16.00
CA LYS A 30 5.74 -16.29 15.43
C LYS A 30 4.84 -16.42 14.22
N VAL A 31 5.35 -17.01 13.14
CA VAL A 31 4.56 -17.30 11.94
C VAL A 31 3.57 -18.43 12.24
N ILE A 32 2.27 -18.12 12.23
CA ILE A 32 1.17 -19.07 12.46
C ILE A 32 0.82 -19.78 11.14
N ALA A 33 0.81 -19.05 10.03
CA ALA A 33 0.47 -19.58 8.71
C ALA A 33 1.52 -19.14 7.68
N LYS A 34 2.00 -20.08 6.87
CA LYS A 34 2.91 -19.79 5.76
C LYS A 34 2.12 -19.17 4.61
N GLY A 35 2.46 -17.92 4.25
CA GLY A 35 2.08 -17.32 2.97
C GLY A 35 3.24 -17.39 1.97
N ASP A 36 3.04 -16.88 0.77
CA ASP A 36 4.06 -16.76 -0.28
C ASP A 36 5.29 -15.98 0.21
N TYR A 37 5.06 -14.95 1.03
CA TYR A 37 6.12 -14.16 1.65
C TYR A 37 6.05 -14.18 3.18
N ALA A 38 7.20 -14.40 3.80
CA ALA A 38 7.32 -14.40 5.26
C ALA A 38 7.31 -12.99 5.87
N ASN A 39 7.75 -11.97 5.14
CA ASN A 39 7.88 -10.58 5.60
C ASN A 39 7.44 -9.62 4.48
N PRO A 40 6.66 -8.56 4.76
CA PRO A 40 6.42 -7.46 3.80
C PRO A 40 7.70 -6.89 3.18
N ASP A 41 8.83 -6.86 3.91
CA ASP A 41 10.10 -6.38 3.34
C ASP A 41 10.58 -7.28 2.19
N ALA A 42 10.39 -8.60 2.30
CA ALA A 42 10.77 -9.54 1.25
C ALA A 42 9.88 -9.38 0.02
N LEU A 43 8.59 -9.14 0.22
CA LEU A 43 7.66 -8.85 -0.86
C LEU A 43 8.05 -7.58 -1.63
N VAL A 44 8.36 -6.49 -0.92
CA VAL A 44 8.76 -5.23 -1.57
C VAL A 44 10.08 -5.37 -2.33
N GLN A 45 11.04 -6.12 -1.78
CA GLN A 45 12.31 -6.40 -2.44
C GLN A 45 12.15 -7.28 -3.69
N ASP A 46 11.31 -8.32 -3.61
CA ASP A 46 11.01 -9.13 -4.79
C ASP A 46 10.31 -8.32 -5.86
N ALA A 47 9.26 -7.57 -5.50
CA ALA A 47 8.55 -6.70 -6.43
C ALA A 47 9.47 -5.65 -7.07
N ARG A 48 10.41 -5.08 -6.30
CA ARG A 48 11.43 -4.16 -6.83
C ARG A 48 12.34 -4.84 -7.84
N SER A 49 12.76 -6.07 -7.58
CA SER A 49 13.70 -6.81 -8.44
C SER A 49 13.02 -7.43 -9.69
N SER A 50 11.78 -7.88 -9.56
CA SER A 50 11.08 -8.62 -10.62
C SER A 50 10.23 -7.72 -11.52
N LEU A 51 9.58 -6.70 -10.94
CA LEU A 51 8.61 -5.87 -11.67
C LEU A 51 9.20 -4.57 -12.21
N LEU A 52 10.26 -4.00 -11.63
CA LEU A 52 10.86 -2.77 -12.19
C LEU A 52 11.85 -3.09 -13.31
N ASP A 53 11.99 -2.16 -14.26
CA ASP A 53 13.07 -2.25 -15.26
C ASP A 53 14.44 -2.10 -14.60
N GLU A 54 15.44 -2.77 -15.19
CA GLU A 54 16.79 -2.91 -14.63
C GLU A 54 17.42 -1.58 -14.22
N TRP A 55 17.28 -0.54 -15.06
CA TRP A 55 17.83 0.79 -14.78
C TRP A 55 17.08 1.56 -13.68
N TYR A 56 15.85 1.17 -13.35
CA TYR A 56 15.08 1.77 -12.26
C TYR A 56 15.20 1.02 -10.93
N LYS A 57 15.75 -0.20 -10.93
CA LYS A 57 15.92 -0.97 -9.70
C LYS A 57 16.74 -0.24 -8.66
N ASP A 58 17.80 0.47 -9.06
CA ASP A 58 18.67 1.22 -8.15
C ASP A 58 18.33 2.71 -8.05
N ALA A 59 17.15 3.12 -8.54
CA ALA A 59 16.74 4.51 -8.48
C ALA A 59 16.60 4.97 -7.01
N PRO A 60 17.25 6.08 -6.59
CA PRO A 60 17.28 6.52 -5.20
C PRO A 60 15.97 7.19 -4.74
N ASP A 61 15.09 7.53 -5.69
CA ASP A 61 13.84 8.24 -5.46
C ASP A 61 12.62 7.30 -5.40
N LEU A 62 12.84 5.99 -5.27
CA LEU A 62 11.76 5.01 -5.11
C LEU A 62 11.11 5.15 -3.72
N VAL A 63 9.78 5.16 -3.73
CA VAL A 63 8.94 5.23 -2.54
C VAL A 63 7.89 4.12 -2.59
N VAL A 64 7.42 3.69 -1.42
CA VAL A 64 6.30 2.76 -1.30
C VAL A 64 5.06 3.52 -0.86
N LEU A 65 4.03 3.50 -1.67
CA LEU A 65 2.71 4.07 -1.39
C LEU A 65 1.79 2.96 -0.90
N LEU A 66 1.21 3.14 0.28
CA LEU A 66 0.23 2.23 0.84
C LEU A 66 -0.75 2.96 1.76
N SER A 67 -1.78 2.24 2.20
CA SER A 67 -2.71 2.77 3.20
C SER A 67 -2.10 2.71 4.61
N ARG A 68 -2.58 3.59 5.49
CA ARG A 68 -2.17 3.58 6.91
C ARG A 68 -2.62 2.30 7.62
N ASN A 69 -3.78 1.76 7.27
CA ASN A 69 -4.31 0.55 7.90
C ASN A 69 -3.45 -0.66 7.57
N LEU A 70 -3.05 -0.82 6.30
CA LEU A 70 -2.15 -1.87 5.87
C LEU A 70 -0.81 -1.76 6.61
N PHE A 71 -0.22 -0.56 6.66
CA PHE A 71 1.03 -0.34 7.40
C PHE A 71 0.95 -0.78 8.85
N ASN A 72 -0.12 -0.38 9.55
CA ASN A 72 -0.32 -0.73 10.95
C ASN A 72 -0.47 -2.25 11.11
N SER A 73 -1.27 -2.91 10.27
CA SER A 73 -1.46 -4.37 10.34
C SER A 73 -0.15 -5.15 10.19
N LEU A 74 0.76 -4.67 9.33
CA LEU A 74 2.08 -5.26 9.14
C LEU A 74 3.02 -5.04 10.34
N ARG A 75 2.89 -3.89 11.03
CA ARG A 75 3.80 -3.46 12.11
C ARG A 75 3.39 -3.98 13.49
N LEU A 76 2.10 -4.14 13.75
CA LEU A 76 1.55 -4.49 15.07
C LEU A 76 2.18 -5.75 15.69
N PRO A 77 2.38 -6.88 14.98
CA PRO A 77 3.02 -8.07 15.56
C PRO A 77 4.44 -7.82 16.04
N PHE A 78 5.19 -6.94 15.36
CA PHE A 78 6.56 -6.59 15.74
C PHE A 78 6.59 -5.74 17.01
N ILE A 79 5.69 -4.75 17.12
CA ILE A 79 5.59 -3.89 18.30
C ILE A 79 5.26 -4.73 19.53
N ASN A 80 4.31 -5.66 19.40
CA ASN A 80 3.90 -6.51 20.52
C ASN A 80 4.99 -7.50 20.95
N ALA A 81 5.71 -8.11 20.02
CA ALA A 81 6.81 -9.01 20.36
C ALA A 81 7.93 -8.30 21.13
N MET A 82 8.29 -7.07 20.75
CA MET A 82 9.32 -6.29 21.46
C MET A 82 8.92 -5.90 22.89
N SER A 83 7.64 -5.79 23.19
CA SER A 83 7.17 -5.51 24.56
C SER A 83 7.42 -6.67 25.54
N THR A 84 7.74 -7.87 25.05
CA THR A 84 7.80 -9.08 25.89
C THR A 84 9.21 -9.58 26.21
N THR A 85 10.26 -9.09 25.55
CA THR A 85 11.58 -9.78 25.54
C THR A 85 12.72 -9.08 26.32
N ASN A 86 12.91 -7.75 26.32
CA ASN A 86 13.74 -7.01 27.30
C ASN A 86 13.41 -5.50 27.34
N PRO A 87 13.36 -4.84 28.52
CA PRO A 87 12.82 -3.49 28.60
C PRO A 87 13.72 -2.36 28.06
N ASN A 88 15.02 -2.22 28.38
CA ASN A 88 15.66 -0.90 28.17
C ASN A 88 16.32 -0.64 26.80
N THR A 89 17.03 -1.61 26.21
CA THR A 89 17.71 -1.43 24.91
C THR A 89 16.81 -1.81 23.73
N GLU A 90 15.95 -2.81 23.91
CA GLU A 90 14.97 -3.23 22.88
C GLU A 90 13.78 -2.26 22.79
N LEU A 91 13.39 -1.55 23.87
CA LEU A 91 12.43 -0.44 23.76
C LEU A 91 12.95 0.68 22.87
N MET A 92 14.24 1.05 22.98
CA MET A 92 14.83 2.08 22.13
C MET A 92 14.91 1.62 20.67
N ALA A 93 15.31 0.36 20.43
CA ALA A 93 15.29 -0.22 19.09
C ALA A 93 13.85 -0.29 18.53
N GLY A 94 12.86 -0.65 19.36
CA GLY A 94 11.46 -0.69 19.00
C GLY A 94 10.88 0.69 18.67
N GLN A 95 11.24 1.72 19.44
CA GLN A 95 10.86 3.10 19.14
C GLN A 95 11.48 3.60 17.83
N LEU A 96 12.75 3.29 17.56
CA LEU A 96 13.39 3.63 16.29
C LEU A 96 12.74 2.92 15.10
N ILE A 97 12.37 1.64 15.28
CA ILE A 97 11.65 0.85 14.29
C ILE A 97 10.26 1.45 14.04
N VAL A 98 9.48 1.77 15.08
CA VAL A 98 8.17 2.43 14.95
C VAL A 98 8.28 3.80 14.28
N ALA A 99 9.32 4.58 14.61
CA ALA A 99 9.56 5.88 13.98
C ALA A 99 10.01 5.75 12.51
N SER A 100 10.70 4.66 12.17
CA SER A 100 11.14 4.37 10.80
C SER A 100 9.96 3.90 9.94
N HIS A 101 9.57 4.74 9.00
CA HIS A 101 8.56 4.46 7.98
C HIS A 101 9.25 3.84 6.76
N LEU A 102 9.91 2.70 6.96
CA LEU A 102 10.64 1.97 5.93
C LEU A 102 10.06 0.57 5.76
N ILE A 103 9.83 0.16 4.51
CA ILE A 103 9.51 -1.22 4.14
C ILE A 103 10.43 -1.61 2.99
N GLY A 104 11.10 -2.75 3.10
CA GLY A 104 12.05 -3.23 2.10
C GLY A 104 13.19 -2.25 1.86
N GLY A 105 13.57 -1.43 2.86
CA GLY A 105 14.59 -0.39 2.72
C GLY A 105 14.17 0.86 1.93
N LEU A 106 12.90 0.97 1.56
CA LEU A 106 12.34 2.13 0.87
C LEU A 106 11.47 2.99 1.81
N PRO A 107 11.50 4.33 1.68
CA PRO A 107 10.60 5.22 2.42
C PRO A 107 9.14 4.98 2.04
N THR A 108 8.29 4.87 3.06
CA THR A 108 6.86 4.65 2.88
C THR A 108 6.05 5.93 3.08
N TYR A 109 5.08 6.15 2.21
CA TYR A 109 4.17 7.28 2.27
C TYR A 109 2.73 6.80 2.29
N PHE A 110 1.90 7.50 3.07
CA PHE A 110 0.50 7.18 3.25
C PHE A 110 -0.37 8.11 2.44
N ALA A 111 -0.96 7.59 1.36
CA ALA A 111 -1.99 8.31 0.63
C ALA A 111 -3.35 8.12 1.35
N PRO A 112 -4.11 9.20 1.62
CA PRO A 112 -5.44 9.07 2.19
C PRO A 112 -6.36 8.33 1.20
N PHE A 113 -7.25 7.49 1.71
CA PHE A 113 -8.19 6.68 0.93
C PHE A 113 -7.55 5.70 -0.07
N PHE A 114 -6.27 5.37 0.13
CA PHE A 114 -5.61 4.32 -0.65
C PHE A 114 -6.18 2.93 -0.28
N PRO A 115 -6.36 2.01 -1.24
CA PRO A 115 -6.86 0.67 -0.97
C PRO A 115 -5.99 -0.10 0.05
N ASP A 116 -6.64 -0.70 1.04
CA ASP A 116 -5.97 -1.41 2.16
C ASP A 116 -5.32 -2.75 1.76
N ASN A 117 -5.62 -3.26 0.57
CA ASN A 117 -5.11 -4.53 0.04
C ASN A 117 -4.09 -4.33 -1.09
N ALA A 118 -3.51 -3.14 -1.22
CA ALA A 118 -2.56 -2.85 -2.30
C ALA A 118 -1.36 -2.03 -1.81
N MET A 119 -0.26 -2.15 -2.56
CA MET A 119 0.95 -1.37 -2.39
C MET A 119 1.47 -0.96 -3.78
N LEU A 120 1.92 0.29 -3.91
CA LEU A 120 2.49 0.80 -5.16
C LEU A 120 3.92 1.27 -4.90
N ILE A 121 4.88 0.70 -5.62
CA ILE A 121 6.28 1.12 -5.61
C ILE A 121 6.51 1.94 -6.87
N THR A 122 6.86 3.22 -6.68
CA THR A 122 7.14 4.17 -7.77
C THR A 122 7.85 5.39 -7.20
N SER A 123 8.12 6.39 -8.03
CA SER A 123 8.61 7.71 -7.59
C SER A 123 7.53 8.77 -7.73
N PHE A 124 7.53 9.79 -6.89
CA PHE A 124 6.57 10.89 -7.00
C PHE A 124 6.70 11.66 -8.32
N SER A 125 7.92 11.76 -8.85
CA SER A 125 8.22 12.35 -10.16
C SER A 125 7.58 11.59 -11.33
N ASN A 126 7.23 10.32 -11.14
CA ASN A 126 6.61 9.47 -12.16
C ASN A 126 5.07 9.64 -12.22
N LEU A 127 4.46 10.22 -11.19
CA LEU A 127 3.02 10.42 -11.08
C LEU A 127 2.69 11.88 -11.35
N SER A 128 2.02 12.13 -12.47
CA SER A 128 1.67 13.47 -12.93
C SER A 128 0.16 13.68 -12.97
N ILE A 129 -0.26 14.93 -12.73
CA ILE A 129 -1.62 15.39 -12.97
C ILE A 129 -1.56 16.49 -14.01
N TYR A 130 -2.18 16.27 -15.16
CA TYR A 130 -2.33 17.28 -16.19
C TYR A 130 -3.70 17.91 -16.10
N PHE A 131 -3.75 19.23 -16.25
CA PHE A 131 -4.98 19.99 -16.30
C PHE A 131 -4.95 20.94 -17.49
N GLN A 132 -6.08 21.09 -18.16
CA GLN A 132 -6.18 21.97 -19.30
C GLN A 132 -6.23 23.43 -18.81
N LYS A 133 -5.26 24.25 -19.23
CA LYS A 133 -5.22 25.69 -18.91
C LYS A 133 -6.50 26.37 -19.41
N GLY A 134 -7.13 27.19 -18.56
CA GLY A 134 -8.38 27.90 -18.89
C GLY A 134 -9.65 27.04 -18.85
N SER A 135 -9.58 25.76 -18.46
CA SER A 135 -10.77 24.90 -18.33
C SER A 135 -11.57 25.14 -17.05
N LEU A 136 -11.00 25.82 -16.05
CA LEU A 136 -11.69 26.12 -14.80
C LEU A 136 -12.84 27.10 -15.06
N ARG A 137 -14.07 26.61 -14.94
CA ARG A 137 -15.29 27.40 -15.06
C ARG A 137 -16.09 27.30 -13.78
N ARG A 138 -16.57 28.44 -13.28
CA ARG A 138 -17.39 28.54 -12.08
C ARG A 138 -18.70 29.24 -12.44
N LEU A 139 -19.83 28.64 -12.04
CA LEU A 139 -21.16 29.23 -12.11
C LEU A 139 -21.73 29.29 -10.70
N MET A 140 -22.17 30.48 -10.28
CA MET A 140 -22.89 30.66 -9.02
C MET A 140 -24.34 31.00 -9.34
N ARG A 141 -25.28 30.24 -8.78
CA ARG A 141 -26.70 30.39 -9.02
C ARG A 141 -27.45 30.32 -7.69
N GLU A 142 -28.37 31.25 -7.50
CA GLU A 142 -29.33 31.15 -6.40
C GLU A 142 -30.38 30.10 -6.75
N GLU A 143 -30.64 29.18 -5.81
CA GLU A 143 -31.69 28.17 -5.91
C GLU A 143 -32.73 28.43 -4.80
N PRO A 144 -33.71 29.33 -5.06
CA PRO A 144 -34.75 29.66 -4.07
C PRO A 144 -35.56 28.45 -3.64
N GLU A 145 -35.76 27.48 -4.53
CA GLU A 145 -36.48 26.23 -4.26
C GLU A 145 -35.88 25.42 -3.10
N TYR A 146 -34.57 25.51 -2.91
CA TYR A 146 -33.84 24.82 -1.84
C TYR A 146 -33.28 25.79 -0.79
N ASN A 147 -33.65 27.08 -0.85
CA ASN A 147 -33.13 28.14 0.00
C ASN A 147 -31.59 28.11 0.14
N ARG A 148 -30.88 28.04 -0.99
CA ARG A 148 -29.40 27.95 -1.01
C ARG A 148 -28.79 28.65 -2.22
N ILE A 149 -27.51 28.99 -2.11
CA ILE A 149 -26.69 29.42 -3.25
C ILE A 149 -25.84 28.24 -3.69
N ALA A 150 -26.04 27.76 -4.91
CA ALA A 150 -25.27 26.67 -5.49
C ALA A 150 -24.06 27.22 -6.27
N THR A 151 -22.90 26.61 -6.05
CA THR A 151 -21.68 26.89 -6.83
C THR A 151 -21.29 25.64 -7.61
N TYR A 152 -21.36 25.72 -8.93
CA TYR A 152 -20.91 24.68 -9.85
C TYR A 152 -19.51 25.03 -10.32
N GLN A 153 -18.59 24.08 -10.18
CA GLN A 153 -17.23 24.21 -10.69
C GLN A 153 -16.92 23.02 -11.58
N SER A 154 -16.31 23.28 -12.72
CA SER A 154 -15.81 22.26 -13.64
C SER A 154 -14.39 22.60 -14.04
N MET A 155 -13.54 21.57 -14.14
CA MET A 155 -12.17 21.65 -14.61
C MET A 155 -11.86 20.35 -15.37
N ASN A 156 -11.07 20.45 -16.43
CA ASN A 156 -10.60 19.28 -17.17
C ASN A 156 -9.23 18.88 -16.64
N ASP A 157 -9.16 17.71 -16.00
CA ASP A 157 -7.94 17.12 -15.47
C ASP A 157 -7.77 15.65 -15.90
N ALA A 158 -6.54 15.15 -15.82
CA ALA A 158 -6.16 13.79 -16.17
C ALA A 158 -4.99 13.33 -15.29
N TYR A 159 -5.07 12.10 -14.80
CA TYR A 159 -3.98 11.44 -14.08
C TYR A 159 -3.11 10.67 -15.08
N VAL A 160 -1.80 10.88 -15.04
CA VAL A 160 -0.86 10.26 -15.97
C VAL A 160 0.29 9.63 -15.19
N VAL A 161 0.70 8.44 -15.63
CA VAL A 161 1.96 7.80 -15.21
C VAL A 161 2.94 8.01 -16.35
N GLU A 162 4.07 8.65 -16.08
CA GLU A 162 5.04 9.04 -17.11
C GLU A 162 5.74 7.81 -17.71
N ASP A 163 6.21 6.91 -16.85
CA ASP A 163 6.90 5.68 -17.22
C ASP A 163 6.35 4.47 -16.44
N TYR A 164 5.82 3.51 -17.19
CA TYR A 164 5.31 2.25 -16.65
C TYR A 164 6.40 1.27 -16.22
N GLY A 165 7.63 1.41 -16.71
CA GLY A 165 8.79 0.60 -16.28
C GLY A 165 9.28 0.94 -14.88
N LYS A 166 8.95 2.14 -14.37
CA LYS A 166 9.27 2.63 -13.03
C LYS A 166 8.13 2.42 -12.02
N CYS A 167 7.16 1.56 -12.33
CA CYS A 167 6.08 1.25 -11.41
C CYS A 167 5.97 -0.25 -11.16
N ALA A 168 5.71 -0.62 -9.91
CA ALA A 168 5.40 -1.98 -9.50
C ALA A 168 4.19 -1.93 -8.57
N LEU A 169 3.08 -2.52 -9.00
CA LEU A 169 1.82 -2.51 -8.27
C LEU A 169 1.54 -3.90 -7.73
N ILE A 170 1.28 -3.98 -6.42
CA ILE A 170 0.89 -5.20 -5.74
C ILE A 170 -0.57 -5.04 -5.33
N GLU A 171 -1.42 -5.98 -5.74
CA GLU A 171 -2.85 -5.97 -5.44
C GLU A 171 -3.31 -7.30 -4.83
N ASP A 172 -4.48 -7.24 -4.20
CA ASP A 172 -5.12 -8.37 -3.53
C ASP A 172 -4.23 -9.02 -2.47
N LEU A 173 -3.51 -8.18 -1.72
CA LEU A 173 -2.69 -8.60 -0.61
C LEU A 173 -3.59 -9.14 0.52
N LYS A 174 -3.37 -10.39 0.89
CA LYS A 174 -4.11 -11.09 1.94
C LYS A 174 -3.16 -11.68 2.96
N PHE A 175 -3.57 -11.69 4.21
CA PHE A 175 -2.92 -12.48 5.24
C PHE A 175 -3.36 -13.94 5.11
N ALA A 176 -2.42 -14.87 5.23
CA ALA A 176 -2.70 -16.30 5.15
C ALA A 176 -3.73 -16.68 6.23
N PRO A 177 -4.75 -17.50 5.92
CA PRO A 177 -5.70 -17.93 6.94
C PRO A 177 -4.95 -18.70 8.04
N GLU A 178 -5.28 -18.42 9.30
CA GLU A 178 -4.82 -19.26 10.40
C GLU A 178 -5.29 -20.71 10.15
N PRO A 179 -4.45 -21.73 10.42
CA PRO A 179 -4.90 -23.10 10.31
C PRO A 179 -6.03 -23.29 11.32
N GLU A 180 -7.25 -23.52 10.83
CA GLU A 180 -8.37 -23.95 11.67
C GLU A 180 -7.88 -25.14 12.50
N SER A 181 -7.83 -24.97 13.82
CA SER A 181 -7.61 -26.08 14.73
C SER A 181 -8.69 -27.12 14.45
N ALA A 182 -8.28 -28.29 13.93
CA ALA A 182 -9.16 -29.42 13.69
C ALA A 182 -10.06 -29.62 14.92
N THR A 183 -11.34 -29.28 14.76
CA THR A 183 -12.32 -29.48 15.81
C THR A 183 -12.43 -30.99 16.00
N ASN A 184 -12.18 -31.47 17.21
CA ASN A 184 -12.23 -32.88 17.59
C ASN A 184 -13.54 -33.55 17.15
N ALA A 185 -13.53 -34.17 15.97
CA ALA A 185 -14.50 -35.18 15.57
C ALA A 185 -13.98 -36.53 16.07
N GLY A 186 -14.22 -36.84 17.35
CA GLY A 186 -13.80 -38.12 17.91
C GLY A 186 -13.85 -38.21 19.44
N ALA A 187 -15.02 -38.00 20.04
CA ALA A 187 -15.30 -38.45 21.41
C ALA A 187 -16.81 -38.53 21.67
N ALA A 188 -17.47 -39.50 21.04
CA ALA A 188 -18.74 -40.05 21.51
C ALA A 188 -18.89 -41.47 20.93
N ALA A 189 -18.32 -42.43 21.64
CA ALA A 189 -18.62 -43.85 21.53
C ALA A 189 -18.84 -44.38 22.95
#